data_AF-A0A3N5KNR1-F1
#
_entry.id   AF-A0A3N5KNR1-F1
#
_cell.length_a   1.000
_cell.length_b   1.000
_cell.length_c   1.000
_cell.angle_alpha   90.00
_cell.angle_beta   90.00
_cell.angle_gamma   90.00
#
_symmetry.space_group_name_H-M   'P 1'
#
loop_
_entity.id
_entity.type
_entity.pdbx_description
1 polymer ?
#
loop_
_entity_poly.entity_id
_entity_poly.type
_entity_poly.pdbx_seq_one_letter_code
_entity_poly.pdbx_strand_id
1 'polypeptide(L)' 'MSRKDFLVGYDYGQGGLWAIVRADSAEQIRARYPQVAVYSEPPTTLDAATLTTVRSLPPVDVDDPPTGWLADLEA' A
#
# COMPACT_ATOMS: atom_id res chain seq x y z
N MET A 1 1.27 14.33 -14.21
CA MET A 1 2.49 13.69 -13.69
C MET A 1 2.35 12.19 -13.92
N SER A 2 3.44 11.43 -14.02
CA SER A 2 3.32 9.97 -14.21
C SER A 2 3.09 9.32 -12.85
N ARG A 3 1.93 8.70 -12.65
CA ARG A 3 1.64 7.91 -11.44
C ARG A 3 2.61 6.74 -11.32
N LYS A 4 2.99 6.42 -10.08
CA LYS A 4 3.92 5.34 -9.72
C LYS A 4 3.27 4.39 -8.73
N ASP A 5 3.74 3.16 -8.74
CA ASP A 5 3.29 2.11 -7.84
C ASP A 5 4.16 2.13 -6.58
N PHE A 6 3.50 2.26 -5.43
CA PHE A 6 4.12 2.26 -4.11
C PHE A 6 3.65 1.05 -3.32
N LEU A 7 4.57 0.37 -2.64
CA LEU A 7 4.22 -0.66 -1.70
C LEU A 7 3.76 0.01 -0.40
N VAL A 8 2.57 -0.33 0.07
CA VAL A 8 2.07 0.10 1.37
C VAL A 8 1.91 -1.09 2.29
N GLY A 9 2.24 -0.87 3.56
CA GLY A 9 2.08 -1.85 4.62
C GLY A 9 1.32 -1.27 5.80
N TYR A 10 0.39 -2.02 6.35
CA TYR A 10 -0.29 -1.70 7.60
C TYR A 10 -0.03 -2.81 8.60
N ASP A 11 0.62 -2.47 9.71
CA ASP A 11 0.90 -3.39 10.80
C ASP A 11 -0.22 -3.30 11.84
N TYR A 12 -0.99 -4.39 11.98
CA TYR A 12 -2.07 -4.50 12.96
C TYR A 12 -1.68 -5.39 14.17
N GLY A 13 -0.39 -5.66 14.36
CA GLY A 13 0.16 -6.32 15.55
C GLY A 13 0.26 -7.85 15.49
N GLN A 14 -0.59 -8.53 14.72
CA GLN A 14 -0.54 -10.00 14.51
C GLN A 14 -0.12 -10.41 13.09
N GLY A 15 0.09 -9.44 12.21
CA GLY A 15 0.47 -9.62 10.82
C GLY A 15 0.50 -8.27 10.11
N GLY A 16 1.22 -8.20 8.98
CA GLY A 16 1.21 -7.02 8.11
C GLY A 16 0.23 -7.21 6.96
N LEU A 17 -0.64 -6.24 6.72
CA LEU A 17 -1.41 -6.13 5.48
C LEU A 17 -0.60 -5.36 4.46
N TRP A 18 -0.60 -5.83 3.22
CA TRP A 18 0.21 -5.28 2.14
C TRP A 18 -0.64 -5.02 0.91
N ALA A 19 -0.37 -3.92 0.22
CA ALA A 19 -1.01 -3.58 -1.05
C ALA A 19 -0.07 -2.75 -1.93
N ILE A 20 -0.35 -2.72 -3.22
CA ILE A 20 0.25 -1.75 -4.14
C ILE A 20 -0.74 -0.61 -4.35
N VAL A 21 -0.31 0.61 -4.02
CA VAL A 21 -1.10 1.82 -4.24
C VAL A 21 -0.42 2.66 -5.33
N ARG A 22 -1.20 3.08 -6.32
CA ARG A 22 -0.76 3.94 -7.40
C ARG A 22 -1.08 5.40 -7.06
N ALA A 23 -0.06 6.25 -7.09
CA ALA A 23 -0.17 7.67 -6.74
C ALA A 23 0.85 8.53 -7.50
N ASP A 24 0.68 9.84 -7.49
CA ASP A 24 1.69 10.78 -8.01
C ASP A 24 2.89 10.90 -7.07
N SER A 25 2.68 10.73 -5.76
CA SER A 25 3.75 10.74 -4.75
C SER A 25 3.40 9.89 -3.52
N ALA A 26 4.44 9.48 -2.79
CA ALA A 26 4.27 8.81 -1.49
C ALA A 26 3.56 9.73 -0.46
N GLU A 27 3.71 11.05 -0.61
CA GLU A 27 3.05 12.04 0.25
C GLU A 27 1.53 12.04 0.05
N GLN A 28 1.05 11.86 -1.19
CA GLN A 28 -0.38 11.73 -1.49
C GLN A 28 -0.99 10.53 -0.76
N ILE A 29 -0.27 9.40 -0.77
CA ILE A 29 -0.70 8.18 -0.07
C ILE A 29 -0.74 8.41 1.45
N ARG A 30 0.30 9.05 2.01
CA ARG A 30 0.35 9.36 3.46
C ARG A 30 -0.72 10.37 3.87
N ALA A 31 -1.12 11.28 2.98
CA ALA A 31 -2.19 12.23 3.25
C ALA A 31 -3.56 11.53 3.32
N ARG A 32 -3.80 10.54 2.46
CA ARG A 32 -5.06 9.77 2.44
C ARG A 32 -5.11 8.69 3.51
N TYR A 33 -4.00 7.96 3.68
CA TYR A 33 -3.88 6.83 4.60
C TYR A 33 -2.73 7.10 5.59
N PRO A 34 -2.90 7.97 6.59
CA PRO A 34 -1.84 8.32 7.52
C PRO A 34 -1.36 7.15 8.40
N GLN A 35 -2.17 6.08 8.47
CA GLN A 35 -1.90 4.89 9.26
C GLN A 35 -1.00 3.87 8.55
N VAL A 36 -0.80 3.99 7.22
CA VAL A 36 0.02 3.04 6.46
C VAL A 36 1.45 3.51 6.31
N ALA A 37 2.38 2.57 6.35
CA ALA A 37 3.76 2.82 5.97
C ALA A 37 3.90 2.69 4.45
N VAL A 38 4.47 3.72 3.82
CA VAL A 38 4.78 3.74 2.38
C VAL A 38 6.24 3.40 2.19
N TYR A 39 6.51 2.33 1.45
CA TYR A 39 7.82 1.75 1.22
C TYR A 39 8.27 1.99 -0.23
N SER A 40 9.43 2.63 -0.38
CA SER A 40 10.12 2.73 -1.67
C SER A 40 10.77 1.40 -2.07
N GLU A 41 11.17 0.61 -1.07
CA GLU A 41 11.81 -0.70 -1.22
C GLU A 41 11.15 -1.70 -0.26
N PRO A 42 11.00 -2.97 -0.64
CA PRO A 42 10.40 -3.99 0.24
C PRO A 42 11.21 -4.12 1.54
N PRO A 43 10.56 -4.09 2.72
CA PRO A 43 11.25 -4.29 3.98
C PRO A 43 11.69 -5.75 4.14
N THR A 44 12.72 -6.00 4.97
CA THR A 44 13.24 -7.35 5.24
C THR A 44 12.25 -8.25 6.00
N THR A 45 11.24 -7.67 6.63
CA THR A 45 10.14 -8.40 7.27
C THR A 45 9.10 -8.93 6.27
N LEU A 46 9.17 -8.50 5.00
CA LEU A 46 8.29 -8.96 3.94
C LEU A 46 8.96 -10.08 3.14
N ASP A 47 8.37 -11.27 3.21
CA ASP A 47 8.84 -12.42 2.44
C ASP A 47 8.67 -12.21 0.93
N ALA A 48 9.59 -12.77 0.16
CA ALA A 48 9.57 -12.68 -1.30
C ALA A 48 8.31 -13.26 -1.94
N ALA A 49 7.73 -14.31 -1.32
CA ALA A 49 6.46 -14.91 -1.78
C ALA A 49 5.31 -13.91 -1.66
N THR A 50 5.15 -13.30 -0.48
CA THR A 50 4.14 -12.27 -0.21
C THR A 50 4.32 -11.06 -1.12
N LEU A 51 5.56 -10.59 -1.30
CA LEU A 51 5.87 -9.51 -2.24
C LEU A 51 5.45 -9.85 -3.68
N THR A 52 5.71 -11.07 -4.13
CA THR A 52 5.35 -11.52 -5.48
C THR A 52 3.83 -11.59 -5.65
N THR A 53 3.12 -12.09 -4.64
CA THR A 53 1.66 -12.12 -4.63
C THR A 53 1.09 -10.70 -4.71
N VAL A 54 1.55 -9.79 -3.84
CA VAL A 54 1.07 -8.40 -3.79
C VAL A 54 1.35 -7.66 -5.10
N ARG A 55 2.52 -7.88 -5.72
CA ARG A 55 2.85 -7.29 -7.03
C ARG A 55 2.06 -7.85 -8.21
N SER A 56 1.47 -9.03 -8.05
CA SER A 56 0.62 -9.66 -9.06
C SER A 56 -0.83 -9.20 -8.98
N LEU A 57 -1.23 -8.57 -7.86
CA LEU A 57 -2.54 -7.97 -7.70
C LEU A 57 -2.62 -6.63 -8.46
N PRO A 58 -3.80 -6.25 -8.97
CA PRO A 58 -3.99 -4.94 -9.58
C PRO A 58 -3.73 -3.84 -8.54
N PRO A 59 -2.97 -2.79 -8.88
CA PRO A 59 -2.75 -1.68 -7.99
C PRO A 59 -4.04 -0.90 -7.76
N VAL A 60 -4.25 -0.44 -6.54
CA VAL A 60 -5.37 0.45 -6.18
C VAL A 60 -4.92 1.89 -6.43
N ASP A 61 -5.69 2.66 -7.18
CA ASP A 61 -5.39 4.08 -7.34
C ASP A 61 -5.75 4.85 -6.06
N VAL A 62 -4.88 5.75 -5.62
CA VAL A 62 -5.10 6.53 -4.39
C VAL A 62 -6.30 7.46 -4.50
N ASP A 63 -6.70 7.85 -5.72
CA ASP A 63 -7.84 8.73 -5.94
C ASP A 63 -9.17 7.95 -6.12
N ASP A 64 -9.09 6.65 -6.39
CA ASP A 64 -10.25 5.76 -6.47
C ASP A 64 -10.78 5.38 -5.08
N PRO A 65 -12.05 4.90 -4.99
CA PRO A 65 -12.58 4.36 -3.74
C PRO A 65 -11.68 3.24 -3.20
N PRO A 66 -11.33 3.25 -1.90
CA PRO A 66 -10.51 2.21 -1.31
C PRO A 66 -11.21 0.86 -1.39
N THR A 67 -10.43 -0.21 -1.54
CA THR A 67 -10.93 -1.58 -1.59
C THR A 67 -10.17 -2.49 -0.64
N GLY A 68 -10.82 -3.60 -0.24
CA GLY A 68 -10.26 -4.51 0.74
C GLY A 68 -10.01 -3.81 2.08
N TRP A 69 -8.86 -4.09 2.69
CA TRP A 69 -8.50 -3.54 4.00
C TRP A 69 -8.19 -2.04 4.01
N LEU A 70 -7.89 -1.43 2.85
CA LEU A 70 -7.70 0.02 2.76
C LEU A 70 -9.00 0.78 3.06
N ALA A 71 -10.16 0.15 2.80
CA ALA A 71 -11.46 0.78 3.05
C ALA A 71 -11.74 0.94 4.55
N ASP A 72 -11.19 0.05 5.39
CA ASP A 72 -11.28 0.15 6.85
C ASP A 72 -10.41 1.27 7.43
N LEU A 73 -9.47 1.85 6.65
CA LEU A 73 -8.55 2.90 7.11
C LEU A 73 -9.00 4.32 6.75
N GLU A 74 -10.04 4.47 5.92
CA GLU A 74 -10.58 5.78 5.53
C GLU A 74 -11.66 6.31 6.52
N ALA A 75 -11.65 5.82 7.76
CA ALA A 75 -12.66 6.11 8.79
C ALA A 75 -12.51 7.50 9.45
#